data_AF-A0A5B7Y591-F1
#
_entry.id   AF-A0A5B7Y591-F1
#
_cell.length_a   1.000
_cell.length_b   1.000
_cell.length_c   1.000
_cell.angle_alpha   90.00
_cell.angle_beta   90.00
_cell.angle_gamma   90.00
#
_symmetry.space_group_name_H-M   'P 1'
#
loop_
_entity.id
_entity.type
_entity.pdbx_description
1 polymer ?
#
loop_
_entity_poly.entity_id
_entity_poly.type
_entity_poly.pdbx_seq_one_letter_code
_entity_poly.pdbx_strand_id
1 'polypeptide(L)'
;MKPTKLQWEDVIQFEEVKGYGQHIWKDEDKYYLVLEEGTVVSWLVVYELPQELFTLLESGERTLLEISWKVQNDCWPPTEEEKNEIRKDRARKKPIVLISNRKNQLLFSNKELEILIPQAEEQWIESMGKLPDDYVSLLK
;
A
#
# COMPACT_ATOMS: atom_id res chain seq x y z
N MET A 1 8.56 -3.73 -13.61
CA MET A 1 9.02 -3.33 -14.97
C MET A 1 10.45 -2.82 -14.90
N LYS A 2 11.17 -2.73 -16.03
CA LYS A 2 12.54 -2.17 -16.03
C LYS A 2 12.50 -0.67 -16.33
N PRO A 3 13.29 0.16 -15.63
CA PRO A 3 13.42 1.56 -15.99
C PRO A 3 14.11 1.72 -17.34
N THR A 4 13.83 2.83 -18.00
CA THR A 4 14.49 3.22 -19.24
C THR A 4 15.90 3.73 -18.95
N LYS A 5 16.65 4.04 -20.02
CA LYS A 5 17.95 4.74 -19.90
C LYS A 5 17.80 6.26 -19.83
N LEU A 6 16.58 6.78 -20.05
CA LEU A 6 16.31 8.21 -20.06
C LEU A 6 16.50 8.79 -18.67
N GLN A 7 17.04 9.99 -18.62
CA GLN A 7 17.14 10.80 -17.42
C GLN A 7 16.03 11.84 -17.39
N TRP A 8 15.87 12.50 -16.25
CA TRP A 8 14.92 13.59 -16.11
C TRP A 8 15.16 14.70 -17.14
N GLU A 9 16.42 15.04 -17.40
CA GLU A 9 16.81 16.07 -18.36
C GLU A 9 16.37 15.76 -19.79
N ASP A 10 16.27 14.47 -20.14
CA ASP A 10 15.75 14.03 -21.44
C ASP A 10 14.22 14.19 -21.48
N VAL A 11 13.54 13.73 -20.42
CA VAL A 11 12.08 13.65 -20.36
C VAL A 11 11.40 15.00 -20.26
N ILE A 12 12.01 16.00 -19.61
CA ILE A 12 11.42 17.35 -19.50
C ILE A 12 11.30 18.08 -20.84
N GLN A 13 11.96 17.59 -21.89
CA GLN A 13 11.81 18.11 -23.25
C GLN A 13 10.54 17.58 -23.94
N PHE A 14 9.92 16.53 -23.39
CA PHE A 14 8.69 15.91 -23.91
C PHE A 14 7.44 16.71 -23.53
N GLU A 15 6.29 16.32 -24.07
CA GLU A 15 5.01 16.93 -23.72
C GLU A 15 4.56 16.45 -22.34
N GLU A 16 4.42 17.37 -21.37
CA GLU A 16 3.82 17.04 -20.06
C GLU A 16 2.32 16.78 -20.23
N VAL A 17 1.87 15.57 -19.86
CA VAL A 17 0.46 15.23 -19.83
C VAL A 17 -0.18 15.85 -18.58
N LYS A 18 -1.03 16.86 -18.80
CA LYS A 18 -1.69 17.61 -17.72
C LYS A 18 -2.65 16.71 -16.93
N GLY A 19 -2.83 17.05 -15.66
CA GLY A 19 -3.69 16.30 -14.74
C GLY A 19 -2.96 15.29 -13.86
N TYR A 20 -1.69 15.01 -14.12
CA TYR A 20 -0.90 14.00 -13.40
C TYR A 20 0.31 14.57 -12.63
N GLY A 21 0.35 15.88 -12.36
CA GLY A 21 1.34 16.48 -11.47
C GLY A 21 2.80 16.26 -11.88
N GLN A 22 3.14 16.42 -13.16
CA GLN A 22 4.49 16.19 -13.72
C GLN A 22 5.00 14.74 -13.66
N HIS A 23 4.12 13.76 -13.42
CA HIS A 23 4.51 12.35 -13.44
C HIS A 23 4.41 11.70 -14.83
N ILE A 24 3.59 12.24 -15.74
CA ILE A 24 3.34 11.63 -17.05
C ILE A 24 3.80 12.55 -18.18
N TRP A 25 4.61 12.00 -19.07
CA TRP A 25 5.21 12.68 -20.21
C TRP A 25 4.99 11.89 -21.48
N LYS A 26 4.88 12.57 -22.62
CA LYS A 26 4.57 11.95 -23.90
C LYS A 26 5.58 12.39 -24.96
N ASP A 27 6.13 11.40 -25.66
CA ASP A 27 6.96 11.58 -26.86
C ASP A 27 6.37 10.73 -27.98
N GLU A 28 5.94 11.38 -29.06
CA GLU A 28 5.22 10.73 -30.18
C GLU A 28 4.03 9.88 -29.70
N ASP A 29 4.08 8.57 -29.87
CA ASP A 29 3.05 7.60 -29.46
C ASP A 29 3.40 6.87 -28.16
N LYS A 30 4.42 7.34 -27.42
CA LYS A 30 4.91 6.71 -26.19
C LYS A 30 4.66 7.58 -24.98
N TYR A 31 4.33 6.92 -23.88
CA TYR A 31 4.15 7.55 -22.58
C TYR A 31 5.28 7.15 -21.65
N TYR A 32 5.68 8.09 -20.80
CA TYR A 32 6.71 7.90 -19.78
C TYR A 32 6.16 8.29 -18.42
N LEU A 33 6.43 7.44 -17.44
CA LEU A 33 6.12 7.67 -16.03
C LEU A 33 7.42 8.02 -15.30
N VAL A 34 7.43 9.17 -14.64
CA VAL A 34 8.54 9.63 -13.80
C VAL A 34 8.17 9.42 -12.34
N LEU A 35 8.97 8.60 -11.65
CA LEU A 35 8.82 8.31 -10.23
C LEU A 35 10.03 8.79 -9.45
N GLU A 36 9.79 9.29 -8.24
CA GLU A 36 10.83 9.50 -7.25
C GLU A 36 11.08 8.19 -6.51
N GLU A 37 12.32 7.69 -6.54
CA GLU A 37 12.73 6.47 -5.87
C GLU A 37 13.93 6.72 -4.95
N GLY A 38 14.09 5.84 -3.96
CA GLY A 38 15.16 5.94 -2.97
C GLY A 38 14.62 6.18 -1.57
N THR A 39 15.23 5.53 -0.58
CA THR A 39 14.78 5.54 0.82
C THR A 39 15.54 6.53 1.70
N VAL A 40 16.78 6.84 1.33
CA VAL A 40 17.69 7.74 2.08
C VAL A 40 18.06 8.97 1.27
N VAL A 41 18.33 8.78 -0.02
CA VAL A 41 18.50 9.84 -1.01
C VAL A 41 17.53 9.49 -2.13
N SER A 42 16.74 10.47 -2.56
CA SER A 42 15.80 10.27 -3.66
C SER A 42 16.41 10.68 -5.01
N TRP A 43 16.01 9.98 -6.06
CA TRP A 43 16.34 10.27 -7.44
C TRP A 43 15.15 9.98 -8.35
N LEU A 44 15.11 10.61 -9.51
CA LEU A 44 14.05 10.40 -10.50
C LEU A 44 14.37 9.20 -11.38
N VAL A 45 13.38 8.34 -11.57
CA VAL A 45 13.45 7.16 -12.42
C VAL A 45 12.38 7.24 -13.48
N VAL A 46 12.78 7.03 -14.73
CA VAL A 46 11.90 7.11 -15.90
C VAL A 46 11.54 5.71 -16.36
N TYR A 47 10.25 5.42 -16.41
CA TYR A 47 9.69 4.18 -16.92
C TYR A 47 8.94 4.43 -18.22
N GLU A 48 9.07 3.54 -19.20
CA GLU A 48 8.16 3.51 -20.34
C GLU A 48 6.82 2.97 -19.85
N LEU A 49 5.77 3.78 -20.00
CA LEU A 49 4.42 3.46 -19.58
C LEU A 49 3.67 2.83 -20.76
N PRO A 50 3.30 1.54 -20.70
CA PRO A 50 2.53 0.89 -21.75
C PRO A 50 1.20 1.59 -21.96
N GLN A 51 0.75 1.66 -23.21
CA GLN A 51 -0.52 2.27 -23.58
C GLN A 51 -1.69 1.72 -22.75
N GLU A 52 -1.71 0.41 -22.49
CA GLU A 52 -2.74 -0.25 -21.69
C GLU A 52 -2.81 0.31 -20.25
N LEU A 53 -1.66 0.58 -19.63
CA LEU A 53 -1.59 1.15 -18.29
C LEU A 53 -1.99 2.63 -18.29
N PHE A 54 -1.62 3.38 -19.33
CA PHE A 54 -2.06 4.76 -19.49
C PHE A 54 -3.58 4.86 -19.70
N THR A 55 -4.17 3.97 -20.50
CA THR A 55 -5.63 3.94 -20.73
C THR A 55 -6.40 3.65 -19.45
N LEU A 56 -5.92 2.75 -18.58
CA LEU A 56 -6.52 2.51 -17.26
C LEU A 56 -6.44 3.73 -16.33
N LEU A 57 -5.35 4.50 -16.45
CA LEU A 57 -5.17 5.73 -15.69
C LEU A 57 -6.11 6.84 -16.20
N GLU A 58 -6.21 6.99 -17.52
CA GLU A 58 -7.05 7.98 -18.19
C GLU A 58 -8.55 7.70 -18.00
N SER A 59 -8.97 6.43 -18.00
CA SER A 59 -10.35 6.03 -17.72
C SER A 59 -10.75 6.20 -16.25
N GLY A 60 -9.77 6.41 -15.36
CA GLY A 60 -9.98 6.45 -13.91
C GLY A 60 -10.23 5.08 -13.28
N GLU A 61 -10.07 3.99 -14.02
CA GLU A 61 -10.14 2.62 -13.49
C GLU A 61 -8.98 2.32 -12.53
N ARG A 62 -7.83 2.97 -12.73
CA ARG A 62 -6.67 2.90 -11.85
C ARG A 62 -6.14 4.27 -11.53
N THR A 63 -5.64 4.42 -10.31
CA THR A 63 -4.99 5.63 -9.84
C THR A 63 -3.51 5.64 -10.22
N LEU A 64 -2.91 6.84 -10.26
CA LEU A 64 -1.47 6.98 -10.47
C LEU A 64 -0.66 6.14 -9.46
N LEU A 65 -1.11 6.08 -8.21
CA LEU A 65 -0.46 5.27 -7.16
C LEU A 65 -0.47 3.77 -7.50
N GLU A 66 -1.59 3.24 -8.00
CA GLU A 66 -1.68 1.84 -8.40
C GLU A 66 -0.83 1.54 -9.63
N ILE A 67 -0.77 2.46 -10.59
CA ILE A 67 0.11 2.35 -11.77
C ILE A 67 1.58 2.37 -11.34
N SER A 68 1.99 3.31 -10.48
CA SER A 68 3.35 3.37 -9.93
C SER A 68 3.71 2.06 -9.22
N TRP A 69 2.80 1.52 -8.40
CA TRP A 69 2.99 0.24 -7.72
C TRP A 69 3.17 -0.90 -8.74
N LYS A 70 2.35 -0.94 -9.79
CA LYS A 70 2.43 -1.95 -10.86
C LYS A 70 3.74 -1.86 -11.63
N VAL A 71 4.21 -0.65 -11.93
CA VAL A 71 5.49 -0.42 -12.60
C VAL A 71 6.66 -0.90 -11.74
N GLN A 72 6.65 -0.59 -10.43
CA GLN A 72 7.74 -0.95 -9.52
C GLN A 72 7.75 -2.44 -9.12
N ASN A 73 6.59 -3.00 -8.79
CA ASN A 73 6.48 -4.33 -8.18
C ASN A 73 5.98 -5.42 -9.14
N ASP A 74 5.58 -5.04 -10.37
CA ASP A 74 4.99 -5.92 -11.37
C ASP A 74 3.69 -6.64 -10.93
N CYS A 75 3.05 -6.16 -9.87
CA CYS A 75 1.76 -6.63 -9.38
C CYS A 75 0.85 -5.44 -9.09
N TRP A 76 -0.46 -5.65 -8.98
CA TRP A 76 -1.33 -4.59 -8.46
C TRP A 76 -1.18 -4.49 -6.93
N PRO A 77 -1.35 -3.30 -6.32
CA PRO A 77 -1.42 -3.24 -4.87
C PRO A 77 -2.63 -4.05 -4.39
N PRO A 78 -2.54 -4.66 -3.20
CA PRO A 78 -3.62 -5.49 -2.69
C PRO A 78 -4.90 -4.67 -2.48
N THR A 79 -6.06 -5.30 -2.71
CA THR A 79 -7.36 -4.66 -2.43
C THR A 79 -7.56 -4.46 -0.93
N GLU A 80 -8.55 -3.67 -0.53
CA GLU A 80 -8.86 -3.52 0.90
C GLU A 80 -9.34 -4.84 1.53
N GLU A 81 -10.04 -5.69 0.79
CA GLU A 81 -10.40 -7.04 1.23
C GLU A 81 -9.15 -7.90 1.47
N GLU A 82 -8.21 -7.93 0.52
CA GLU A 82 -6.96 -8.68 0.67
C GLU A 82 -6.12 -8.16 1.84
N LYS A 83 -6.03 -6.83 2.00
CA LYS A 83 -5.37 -6.22 3.16
C LYS A 83 -6.05 -6.62 4.47
N ASN A 84 -7.38 -6.69 4.49
CA ASN A 84 -8.14 -7.11 5.66
C ASN A 84 -7.91 -8.58 6.00
N GLU A 85 -7.85 -9.46 5.00
CA GLU A 85 -7.50 -10.87 5.21
C GLU A 85 -6.05 -11.03 5.70
N ILE A 86 -5.10 -10.26 5.18
CA ILE A 86 -3.71 -10.23 5.70
C ILE A 86 -3.69 -9.77 7.16
N ARG A 87 -4.45 -8.73 7.52
CA ARG A 87 -4.58 -8.26 8.91
C ARG A 87 -5.20 -9.32 9.81
N LYS A 88 -6.23 -10.03 9.34
CA LYS A 88 -6.86 -11.14 10.06
C LYS A 88 -5.89 -12.30 10.27
N ASP A 89 -5.20 -12.74 9.24
CA ASP A 89 -4.22 -13.83 9.34
C ASP A 89 -3.10 -13.48 10.35
N ARG A 90 -2.59 -12.24 10.30
CA ARG A 90 -1.63 -11.75 11.29
C ARG A 90 -2.19 -11.78 12.70
N ALA A 91 -3.43 -11.33 12.91
CA ALA A 91 -4.06 -11.33 14.22
C ALA A 91 -4.40 -12.74 14.73
N ARG A 92 -4.70 -13.70 13.86
CA ARG A 92 -4.85 -15.12 14.24
C ARG A 92 -3.51 -15.73 14.67
N LYS A 93 -2.41 -15.38 13.99
CA LYS A 93 -1.06 -15.87 14.31
C LYS A 93 -0.44 -15.20 15.54
N LYS A 94 -0.73 -13.91 15.74
CA LYS A 94 -0.23 -13.09 16.84
C LYS A 94 -1.37 -12.23 17.42
N PRO A 95 -2.27 -12.82 18.23
CA PRO A 95 -3.42 -12.14 18.83
C PRO A 95 -3.08 -10.83 19.54
N ILE A 96 -1.88 -10.68 20.11
CA ILE A 96 -1.41 -9.45 20.77
C ILE A 96 -1.67 -8.16 19.96
N VAL A 97 -1.69 -8.23 18.63
CA VAL A 97 -1.98 -7.07 17.76
C VAL A 97 -3.39 -6.51 17.97
N LEU A 98 -4.34 -7.31 18.45
CA LEU A 98 -5.71 -6.89 18.76
C LEU A 98 -5.76 -5.95 19.96
N ILE A 99 -4.78 -5.99 20.88
CA ILE A 99 -4.66 -5.04 21.99
C ILE A 99 -4.04 -3.75 21.50
N SER A 100 -2.90 -3.81 20.80
CA SER A 100 -2.21 -2.61 20.28
C SER A 100 -3.02 -1.81 19.26
N ASN A 101 -3.85 -2.48 18.46
CA ASN A 101 -4.62 -1.86 17.39
C ASN A 101 -6.06 -2.36 17.41
N ARG A 102 -6.88 -1.67 18.19
CA ARG A 102 -8.29 -2.00 18.39
C ARG A 102 -9.10 -2.04 17.08
N LYS A 103 -8.71 -1.28 16.05
CA LYS A 103 -9.42 -1.29 14.75
C LYS A 103 -9.41 -2.66 14.09
N ASN A 104 -8.39 -3.48 14.36
CA ASN A 104 -8.34 -4.85 13.83
C ASN A 104 -9.44 -5.74 14.42
N GLN A 105 -9.98 -5.42 15.60
CA GLN A 105 -11.10 -6.18 16.19
C GLN A 105 -12.37 -6.07 15.33
N LEU A 106 -12.57 -4.95 14.65
CA LEU A 106 -13.71 -4.73 13.74
C LEU A 106 -13.70 -5.66 12.52
N LEU A 107 -12.57 -6.32 12.24
CA LEU A 107 -12.46 -7.28 11.15
C LEU A 107 -13.04 -8.64 11.50
N PHE A 108 -13.31 -8.92 12.78
CA PHE A 108 -13.69 -10.24 13.27
C PHE A 108 -15.15 -10.27 13.72
N SER A 109 -15.74 -11.46 13.66
CA SER A 109 -17.02 -11.70 14.33
C SER A 109 -16.87 -11.75 15.85
N ASN A 110 -17.95 -11.50 16.59
CA ASN A 110 -17.94 -11.60 18.07
C ASN A 110 -17.44 -12.97 18.56
N LYS A 111 -17.83 -14.06 17.88
CA LYS A 111 -17.37 -15.43 18.20
C LYS A 111 -15.86 -15.61 18.03
N GLU A 112 -15.28 -15.02 16.99
CA GLU A 112 -13.82 -15.07 16.80
C GLU A 112 -13.11 -14.23 17.86
N LEU A 113 -13.67 -13.07 18.23
CA LEU A 113 -13.10 -12.22 19.29
C LEU A 113 -13.17 -12.87 20.67
N GLU A 114 -14.24 -13.60 20.99
CA GLU A 114 -14.34 -14.40 22.23
C GLU A 114 -13.18 -15.38 22.40
N ILE A 115 -12.62 -15.89 21.30
CA ILE A 115 -11.47 -16.80 21.30
C ILE A 115 -10.15 -16.02 21.31
N LEU A 116 -10.04 -14.98 20.48
CA LEU A 116 -8.77 -14.28 20.23
C LEU A 116 -8.41 -13.25 21.30
N ILE A 117 -9.38 -12.56 21.90
CA ILE A 117 -9.11 -11.50 22.89
C ILE A 117 -8.42 -12.05 24.15
N PRO A 118 -8.87 -13.17 24.77
CA PRO A 118 -8.16 -13.73 25.92
C PRO A 118 -6.69 -14.08 25.60
N GLN A 119 -6.44 -14.67 24.43
CA GLN A 119 -5.08 -14.98 23.97
C GLN A 119 -4.24 -13.71 23.75
N ALA A 120 -4.88 -12.64 23.26
CA ALA A 120 -4.24 -11.36 23.05
C ALA A 120 -3.87 -10.67 24.38
N GLU A 121 -4.78 -10.72 25.37
CA GLU A 121 -4.55 -10.20 26.72
C GLU A 121 -3.41 -10.96 27.42
N GLU A 122 -3.40 -12.29 27.34
CA GLU A 122 -2.34 -13.14 27.89
C GLU A 122 -0.98 -12.80 27.28
N GLN A 123 -0.87 -12.82 25.95
CA GLN A 123 0.38 -12.47 25.25
C GLN A 123 0.86 -11.05 25.56
N TRP A 124 -0.09 -10.11 25.72
CA TRP A 124 0.26 -8.75 26.09
C TRP A 124 0.84 -8.68 27.49
N ILE A 125 0.21 -9.32 28.48
CA ILE A 125 0.68 -9.35 29.86
C ILE A 125 2.03 -10.07 29.94
N GLU A 126 2.22 -11.18 29.23
CA GLU A 126 3.51 -11.87 29.16
C GLU A 126 4.62 -10.97 28.60
N SER A 127 4.31 -10.17 27.58
CA SER A 127 5.29 -9.30 26.92
C SER A 127 5.53 -7.97 27.63
N MET A 128 4.50 -7.39 28.28
CA MET A 128 4.49 -6.02 28.78
C MET A 128 4.25 -5.92 30.30
N GLY A 129 3.99 -7.05 30.96
CA GLY A 129 3.73 -7.15 32.41
C GLY A 129 2.31 -6.81 32.85
N LYS A 130 1.64 -5.86 32.16
CA LYS A 130 0.23 -5.50 32.41
C LYS A 130 -0.47 -5.03 31.13
N LEU A 131 -1.79 -5.10 31.12
CA LEU A 131 -2.62 -4.49 30.06
C LEU A 131 -2.45 -2.97 30.03
N PRO A 132 -2.66 -2.32 28.87
CA PRO A 132 -2.65 -0.85 28.79
C PRO A 132 -3.68 -0.23 29.74
N ASP A 133 -3.36 0.93 30.32
CA ASP A 133 -4.24 1.57 31.30
C ASP A 133 -5.57 2.05 30.68
N ASP A 134 -5.59 2.32 29.37
CA ASP A 134 -6.77 2.69 28.58
C ASP A 134 -7.47 1.47 27.93
N TYR A 135 -7.02 0.26 28.24
CA TYR A 135 -7.59 -0.95 27.67
C TYR A 135 -8.96 -1.27 28.29
N VAL A 136 -9.96 -1.38 27.43
CA VAL A 136 -11.31 -1.85 27.78
C VAL A 136 -11.65 -3.03 26.89
N SER A 137 -11.77 -4.21 27.50
CA SER A 137 -12.14 -5.44 26.81
C SER A 137 -13.55 -5.31 26.24
N LEU A 138 -13.75 -5.67 24.96
CA LEU A 138 -15.07 -5.63 24.31
C LEU A 138 -16.02 -6.75 24.76
N LEU A 139 -15.50 -7.74 25.49
CA LEU A 139 -16.23 -8.92 25.94
C LEU A 139 -16.83 -8.76 27.34
N LYS A 140 -16.63 -7.61 28.00
CA LYS A 140 -17.12 -7.32 29.36
C LYS A 140 -18.19 -6.24 29.37
#